data_AF-A0A660P9X9-F1
#
_entry.id   AF-A0A660P9X9-F1
#
_cell.length_a   1.000
_cell.length_b   1.000
_cell.length_c   1.000
_cell.angle_alpha   90.00
_cell.angle_beta   90.00
_cell.angle_gamma   90.00
#
_symmetry.space_group_name_H-M   'P 1'
#
loop_
_entity.id
_entity.type
_entity.pdbx_description
1 polymer ?
#
loop_
_entity_poly.entity_id
_entity_poly.type
_entity_poly.pdbx_seq_one_letter_code
_entity_poly.pdbx_strand_id
1 'polypeptide(L)'
;MLNSIGFISRLEQKLIFDMSQTLERSGYHRVQVQLNKPEKLPGESDEAYIQRANSYFDSTVDLMKNLKPSDSAVTWDDVQINTIGPSGQGVASSWYLYHRALVEDICAGVHLDPFMLGYSFGTTQTWARFKFEIMMRQIVAVQEKAKGFLKWLVGLEMALKGLPGEVEVLFDNRRVFGSIERFKAEKIIAESIIAQYQAGLLDRKEARERIEKIEPGII
;
A
#
# COMPACT_ATOMS: atom_id res chain seq x y z
N MET A 1 3.56 0.54 21.56
CA MET A 1 3.61 0.56 20.07
C MET A 1 3.89 -0.81 19.45
N LEU A 2 4.77 -1.66 19.98
CA LEU A 2 4.99 -3.01 19.40
C LEU A 2 3.78 -3.96 19.49
N ASN A 3 2.96 -3.85 20.55
CA ASN A 3 1.78 -4.72 20.72
C ASN A 3 0.65 -4.46 19.69
N SER A 4 0.57 -3.26 19.11
CA SER A 4 -0.46 -2.91 18.12
C SER A 4 -0.15 -3.47 16.73
N ILE A 5 1.10 -3.78 16.42
CA ILE A 5 1.51 -4.34 15.12
C ILE A 5 0.84 -5.70 14.88
N GLY A 6 0.83 -6.58 15.90
CA GLY A 6 0.20 -7.90 15.79
C GLY A 6 -1.33 -7.85 15.72
N PHE A 7 -1.96 -6.77 16.17
CA PHE A 7 -3.41 -6.56 16.01
C PHE A 7 -3.73 -6.07 14.59
N ILE A 8 -2.99 -5.08 14.10
CA ILE A 8 -3.25 -4.51 12.78
C ILE A 8 -2.93 -5.50 11.66
N SER A 9 -1.84 -6.28 11.77
CA SER A 9 -1.52 -7.35 10.82
C SER A 9 -2.62 -8.42 10.74
N ARG A 10 -3.24 -8.78 11.87
CA ARG A 10 -4.40 -9.69 11.88
C ARG A 10 -5.63 -9.09 11.20
N LEU A 11 -5.86 -7.79 11.37
CA LEU A 11 -6.93 -7.06 10.70
C LEU A 11 -6.71 -7.03 9.19
N GLU A 12 -5.49 -6.76 8.73
CA GLU A 12 -5.11 -6.76 7.32
C GLU A 12 -5.29 -8.17 6.70
N GLN A 13 -4.76 -9.22 7.35
CA GLN A 13 -4.93 -10.60 6.89
C GLN A 13 -6.40 -11.00 6.80
N LYS A 14 -7.19 -10.63 7.81
CA LYS A 14 -8.64 -10.88 7.81
C LYS A 14 -9.32 -10.14 6.65
N LEU A 15 -8.96 -8.88 6.43
CA LEU A 15 -9.51 -8.08 5.34
C LEU A 15 -9.19 -8.71 3.98
N ILE A 16 -7.94 -9.15 3.75
CA ILE A 16 -7.55 -9.86 2.52
C ILE A 16 -8.31 -11.17 2.36
N PHE A 17 -8.49 -11.93 3.44
CA PHE A 17 -9.26 -13.18 3.42
C PHE A 17 -10.73 -12.94 3.07
N ASP A 18 -11.36 -11.98 3.73
CA ASP A 18 -12.76 -11.60 3.49
C ASP A 18 -12.94 -11.01 2.07
N MET A 19 -11.93 -10.29 1.55
CA MET A 19 -11.87 -9.83 0.17
C MET A 19 -11.84 -10.99 -0.81
N SER A 20 -10.96 -11.97 -0.60
CA SER A 20 -10.87 -13.14 -1.46
C SER A 20 -12.19 -13.90 -1.50
N GLN A 21 -12.82 -14.12 -0.35
CA GLN A 21 -14.14 -14.77 -0.25
C GLN A 21 -15.24 -13.97 -0.96
N THR A 22 -15.21 -12.64 -0.85
CA THR A 22 -16.22 -11.77 -1.48
C THR A 22 -16.02 -11.67 -2.99
N LEU A 23 -14.78 -11.59 -3.48
CA LEU A 23 -14.44 -11.60 -4.91
C LEU A 23 -14.82 -12.92 -5.56
N GLU A 24 -14.47 -14.03 -4.91
CA GLU A 24 -14.88 -15.36 -5.32
C GLU A 24 -16.42 -15.43 -5.46
N ARG A 25 -17.15 -14.93 -4.45
CA ARG A 25 -18.63 -14.90 -4.48
C ARG A 25 -19.21 -13.88 -5.47
N SER A 26 -18.53 -12.76 -5.73
CA SER A 26 -18.99 -11.72 -6.66
C SER A 26 -18.88 -12.15 -8.13
N GLY A 27 -17.98 -13.09 -8.45
CA GLY A 27 -17.93 -13.71 -9.77
C GLY A 27 -19.11 -14.64 -10.05
N TYR A 28 -19.72 -15.20 -8.99
CA TYR A 28 -20.87 -16.09 -9.10
C TYR A 28 -22.16 -15.37 -8.73
N HIS A 29 -22.86 -14.93 -9.78
CA HIS A 29 -24.26 -14.54 -9.68
C HIS A 29 -25.07 -15.68 -9.06
N ARG A 30 -25.64 -15.46 -7.87
CA ARG A 30 -26.47 -16.49 -7.24
C ARG A 30 -27.85 -16.44 -7.87
N VAL A 31 -28.27 -17.56 -8.41
CA VAL A 31 -29.62 -17.73 -8.92
C VAL A 31 -30.55 -17.97 -7.73
N GLN A 32 -31.43 -17.02 -7.47
CA GLN A 32 -32.58 -17.23 -6.60
C GLN A 32 -33.75 -17.72 -7.44
N VAL A 33 -34.26 -18.90 -7.13
CA VAL A 33 -35.42 -19.48 -7.79
C VAL A 33 -36.63 -19.29 -6.88
N GLN A 34 -37.63 -18.55 -7.35
CA GLN A 34 -38.93 -18.46 -6.69
C GLN A 34 -39.90 -19.39 -7.42
N LEU A 35 -40.45 -20.36 -6.69
CA LEU A 35 -41.39 -21.35 -7.21
C LEU A 35 -42.80 -21.00 -6.73
N ASN A 36 -43.72 -20.80 -7.66
CA ASN A 36 -45.14 -20.70 -7.35
C ASN A 36 -45.70 -22.10 -7.07
N LYS A 37 -46.55 -22.22 -6.05
CA LYS A 37 -47.14 -23.52 -5.68
C LYS A 37 -48.09 -23.99 -6.78
N PRO A 38 -48.07 -25.28 -7.16
CA PRO A 38 -49.00 -25.81 -8.15
C PRO A 38 -50.44 -25.75 -7.64
N GLU A 39 -51.39 -25.47 -8.52
CA GLU A 39 -52.82 -25.46 -8.19
C GLU A 39 -53.32 -26.88 -7.82
N LYS A 40 -54.27 -26.92 -6.89
CA LYS A 40 -54.89 -28.17 -6.43
C LYS A 40 -55.84 -28.70 -7.52
N LEU A 41 -55.71 -29.97 -7.90
CA LEU A 41 -56.63 -30.55 -8.87
C LEU A 41 -58.01 -30.82 -8.23
N PRO A 42 -59.12 -30.67 -8.97
CA PRO A 42 -60.45 -31.00 -8.47
C PRO A 42 -60.54 -32.50 -8.16
N GLY A 43 -60.73 -32.86 -6.88
CA GLY A 43 -60.84 -34.25 -6.41
C GLY A 43 -59.59 -34.84 -5.76
N GLU A 44 -58.51 -34.07 -5.60
CA GLU A 44 -57.28 -34.50 -4.93
C GLU A 44 -57.42 -34.44 -3.39
N SER A 45 -56.98 -35.49 -2.69
CA SER A 45 -56.89 -35.47 -1.22
C SER A 45 -55.75 -34.54 -0.76
N ASP A 46 -55.89 -33.95 0.42
CA ASP A 46 -54.89 -33.00 0.94
C ASP A 46 -53.49 -33.62 1.08
N GLU A 47 -53.41 -34.92 1.40
CA GLU A 47 -52.14 -35.64 1.50
C GLU A 47 -51.48 -35.88 0.13
N ALA A 48 -52.26 -36.20 -0.91
CA ALA A 48 -51.74 -36.38 -2.26
C ALA A 48 -51.21 -35.06 -2.85
N TYR A 49 -51.89 -33.95 -2.57
CA TYR A 49 -51.47 -32.62 -2.97
C TYR A 49 -50.10 -32.23 -2.35
N ILE A 50 -49.92 -32.47 -1.05
CA ILE A 50 -48.67 -32.14 -0.35
C ILE A 50 -47.51 -32.99 -0.88
N GLN A 51 -47.71 -34.28 -1.10
CA GLN A 51 -46.68 -35.15 -1.65
C GLN A 51 -46.26 -34.74 -3.07
N ARG A 52 -47.21 -34.36 -3.92
CA ARG A 52 -46.94 -33.87 -5.27
C ARG A 52 -46.19 -32.54 -5.26
N ALA A 53 -46.61 -31.59 -4.41
CA ALA A 53 -45.95 -30.30 -4.27
C ALA A 53 -44.50 -30.44 -3.77
N ASN A 54 -44.26 -31.33 -2.79
CA ASN A 54 -42.90 -31.58 -2.29
C ASN A 54 -42.03 -32.30 -3.32
N SER A 55 -42.57 -33.31 -4.00
CA SER A 55 -41.83 -34.02 -5.06
C SER A 55 -41.46 -33.09 -6.23
N TYR A 56 -42.37 -32.18 -6.57
CA TYR A 56 -42.11 -31.13 -7.57
C TYR A 56 -40.99 -30.20 -7.10
N PHE A 57 -41.09 -29.68 -5.87
CA PHE A 57 -40.06 -28.83 -5.27
C PHE A 57 -38.67 -29.48 -5.25
N ASP A 58 -38.58 -30.72 -4.78
CA ASP A 58 -37.32 -31.46 -4.71
C ASP A 58 -36.74 -31.72 -6.11
N SER A 59 -37.58 -32.06 -7.09
CA SER A 59 -37.16 -32.25 -8.48
C SER A 59 -36.61 -30.96 -9.12
N THR A 60 -37.22 -29.81 -8.83
CA THR A 60 -36.75 -28.52 -9.33
C THR A 60 -35.44 -28.10 -8.64
N VAL A 61 -35.31 -28.35 -7.34
CA VAL A 61 -34.08 -28.07 -6.59
C VAL A 61 -32.91 -28.89 -7.12
N ASP A 62 -33.12 -30.19 -7.41
CA ASP A 62 -32.07 -31.05 -7.94
C ASP A 62 -31.70 -30.74 -9.39
N LEU A 63 -32.65 -30.27 -10.21
CA LEU A 63 -32.37 -29.73 -11.55
C LEU A 63 -31.48 -28.49 -11.46
N MET A 64 -31.79 -27.57 -10.54
CA MET A 64 -31.05 -26.31 -10.39
C MET A 64 -29.66 -26.49 -9.76
N LYS A 65 -29.47 -27.46 -8.85
CA LYS A 65 -28.15 -27.79 -8.28
C LYS A 65 -27.16 -28.31 -9.33
N ASN A 66 -27.65 -29.01 -10.35
CA ASN A 66 -26.82 -29.63 -11.39
C ASN A 66 -26.62 -28.73 -12.62
N LEU A 67 -27.25 -27.55 -12.65
CA LEU A 67 -27.14 -26.61 -13.75
C LEU A 67 -25.73 -26.01 -13.79
N LYS A 68 -25.01 -26.16 -14.90
CA LYS A 68 -23.69 -25.52 -15.06
C LYS A 68 -23.86 -24.04 -15.41
N PRO A 69 -22.85 -23.18 -15.14
CA PRO A 69 -22.89 -21.77 -15.51
C PRO A 69 -23.07 -21.51 -17.03
N SER A 70 -22.78 -22.50 -17.88
CA SER A 70 -22.98 -22.45 -19.34
C SER A 70 -24.38 -22.83 -19.78
N ASP A 71 -25.19 -23.42 -18.89
CA ASP A 71 -26.45 -24.04 -19.24
C ASP A 71 -27.58 -23.03 -19.05
N SER A 72 -28.42 -22.86 -20.07
CA SER A 72 -29.61 -22.03 -19.96
C SER A 72 -30.66 -22.76 -19.13
N ALA A 73 -31.12 -22.12 -18.05
CA ALA A 73 -32.25 -22.62 -17.29
C ALA A 73 -33.53 -22.49 -18.14
N VAL A 74 -34.14 -23.62 -18.48
CA VAL A 74 -35.45 -23.66 -19.10
C VAL A 74 -36.46 -23.96 -18.01
N THR A 75 -37.32 -23.00 -17.71
CA THR A 75 -38.36 -23.13 -16.69
C THR A 75 -39.75 -22.87 -17.24
N TRP A 76 -40.75 -23.41 -16.54
CA TRP A 76 -42.16 -23.11 -16.80
C TRP A 76 -42.52 -21.73 -16.20
N ASP A 77 -43.70 -21.21 -16.57
CA ASP A 77 -44.21 -19.87 -16.18
C ASP A 77 -44.41 -19.70 -14.65
N ASP A 78 -44.34 -20.81 -13.90
CA ASP A 78 -44.44 -20.84 -12.44
C ASP A 78 -43.11 -20.59 -11.71
N VAL A 79 -41.99 -20.48 -12.44
CA VAL A 79 -40.65 -20.28 -11.86
C VAL A 79 -40.07 -18.93 -12.25
N GLN A 80 -39.87 -18.07 -11.25
CA GLN A 80 -39.13 -16.80 -11.43
C GLN A 80 -37.67 -16.99 -11.01
N ILE A 81 -36.77 -16.78 -11.97
CA ILE A 81 -35.31 -16.82 -11.76
C ILE A 81 -34.84 -15.39 -11.57
N ASN A 82 -34.57 -15.02 -10.32
CA ASN A 82 -33.98 -13.73 -9.98
C ASN A 82 -32.49 -13.92 -9.70
N THR A 83 -31.66 -13.19 -10.43
CA THR A 83 -30.23 -13.20 -10.19
C THR A 83 -29.90 -12.21 -9.09
N ILE A 84 -29.57 -12.68 -7.89
CA ILE A 84 -29.01 -11.84 -6.83
C ILE A 84 -27.50 -11.81 -7.02
N GLY A 85 -27.02 -10.76 -7.68
CA GLY A 85 -25.61 -10.37 -7.70
C GLY A 85 -25.43 -9.01 -7.00
N PRO A 86 -24.21 -8.66 -6.57
CA PRO A 86 -23.92 -7.30 -6.13
C PRO A 86 -24.21 -6.34 -7.29
N SER A 87 -25.32 -5.59 -7.18
CA SER A 87 -25.88 -4.77 -8.25
C SER A 87 -25.17 -3.42 -8.43
N GLY A 88 -23.84 -3.40 -8.29
CA GLY A 88 -23.07 -2.17 -8.43
C GLY A 88 -21.60 -2.43 -8.66
N GLN A 89 -21.02 -1.72 -9.64
CA GLN A 89 -19.57 -1.62 -9.84
C GLN A 89 -18.80 -1.02 -8.63
N GLY A 90 -19.50 -0.62 -7.57
CA GLY A 90 -18.96 0.04 -6.38
C GLY A 90 -18.38 -0.88 -5.30
N VAL A 91 -18.67 -2.20 -5.32
CA VAL A 91 -18.18 -3.11 -4.26
C VAL A 91 -16.67 -3.32 -4.37
N ALA A 92 -16.16 -3.47 -5.59
CA ALA A 92 -14.72 -3.61 -5.83
C ALA A 92 -13.94 -2.30 -5.57
N SER A 93 -14.52 -1.14 -5.93
CA SER A 93 -13.86 0.16 -5.75
C SER A 93 -13.84 0.63 -4.29
N SER A 94 -14.86 0.29 -3.50
CA SER A 94 -14.89 0.59 -2.07
C SER A 94 -13.77 -0.13 -1.32
N TRP A 95 -13.43 -1.36 -1.72
CA TRP A 95 -12.46 -2.18 -0.96
C TRP A 95 -11.03 -1.71 -1.14
N TYR A 96 -10.67 -1.31 -2.36
CA TYR A 96 -9.37 -0.66 -2.62
C TYR A 96 -9.17 0.57 -1.73
N LEU A 97 -10.24 1.34 -1.51
CA LEU A 97 -10.21 2.52 -0.63
C LEU A 97 -9.94 2.14 0.83
N TYR A 98 -10.62 1.12 1.36
CA TYR A 98 -10.41 0.66 2.74
C TYR A 98 -9.04 0.02 2.96
N HIS A 99 -8.59 -0.84 2.02
CA HIS A 99 -7.26 -1.43 2.07
C HIS A 99 -6.18 -0.35 2.08
N ARG A 100 -6.30 0.64 1.18
CA ARG A 100 -5.39 1.78 1.12
C ARG A 100 -5.37 2.57 2.44
N ALA A 101 -6.53 2.90 2.99
CA ALA A 101 -6.62 3.64 4.26
C ALA A 101 -5.95 2.88 5.41
N LEU A 102 -6.15 1.56 5.48
CA LEU A 102 -5.53 0.71 6.51
C LEU A 102 -3.99 0.70 6.37
N VAL A 103 -3.47 0.54 5.15
CA VAL A 103 -2.03 0.62 4.89
C VAL A 103 -1.47 2.00 5.26
N GLU A 104 -2.17 3.08 4.89
CA GLU A 104 -1.78 4.44 5.26
C GLU A 104 -1.73 4.63 6.78
N ASP A 105 -2.70 4.10 7.53
CA ASP A 105 -2.74 4.13 9.00
C ASP A 105 -1.62 3.32 9.65
N ILE A 106 -1.32 2.12 9.15
CA ILE A 106 -0.15 1.32 9.61
C ILE A 106 1.11 2.14 9.44
N CYS A 107 1.32 2.66 8.23
CA CYS A 107 2.49 3.42 7.84
C CYS A 107 2.65 4.67 8.72
N ALA A 108 1.57 5.40 8.94
CA ALA A 108 1.54 6.53 9.87
C ALA A 108 1.96 6.11 11.30
N GLY A 109 1.49 4.96 11.77
CA GLY A 109 1.84 4.42 13.09
C GLY A 109 3.30 4.01 13.25
N VAL A 110 3.98 3.58 12.18
CA VAL A 110 5.41 3.26 12.18
C VAL A 110 6.30 4.42 11.70
N HIS A 111 5.72 5.59 11.46
CA HIS A 111 6.38 6.74 10.84
C HIS A 111 7.06 6.42 9.50
N LEU A 112 6.51 5.44 8.77
CA LEU A 112 6.94 5.06 7.42
C LEU A 112 5.97 5.68 6.40
N ASP A 113 6.44 6.00 5.20
CA ASP A 113 5.54 6.34 4.10
C ASP A 113 5.15 5.05 3.34
N PRO A 114 3.87 4.85 2.92
CA PRO A 114 3.44 3.68 2.15
C PRO A 114 4.27 3.40 0.89
N PHE A 115 4.87 4.43 0.29
CA PHE A 115 5.78 4.29 -0.84
C PHE A 115 6.97 3.38 -0.55
N MET A 116 7.45 3.34 0.70
CA MET A 116 8.56 2.49 1.11
C MET A 116 8.21 1.00 1.07
N LEU A 117 6.93 0.66 1.13
CA LEU A 117 6.42 -0.70 1.01
C LEU A 117 6.02 -1.02 -0.45
N GLY A 118 6.33 -0.13 -1.40
CA GLY A 118 6.01 -0.30 -2.82
C GLY A 118 4.62 0.22 -3.22
N TYR A 119 3.87 0.84 -2.31
CA TYR A 119 2.57 1.43 -2.65
C TYR A 119 2.76 2.84 -3.23
N SER A 120 2.48 3.00 -4.52
CA SER A 120 2.48 4.31 -5.17
C SER A 120 1.06 4.75 -5.50
N PHE A 121 0.57 5.77 -4.78
CA PHE A 121 -0.77 6.33 -4.98
C PHE A 121 -0.79 7.62 -5.82
N GLY A 122 0.38 8.08 -6.30
CA GLY A 122 0.53 9.31 -7.08
C GLY A 122 1.70 9.22 -8.06
N THR A 123 1.54 9.82 -9.24
CA THR A 123 2.46 9.66 -10.38
C THR A 123 3.48 10.79 -10.53
N THR A 124 3.50 11.78 -9.64
CA THR A 124 4.31 12.98 -9.81
C THR A 124 5.72 12.79 -9.24
N GLN A 125 6.74 12.98 -10.09
CA GLN A 125 8.16 12.90 -9.73
C GLN A 125 8.53 13.82 -8.56
N THR A 126 7.89 14.99 -8.45
CA THR A 126 8.07 15.94 -7.34
C THR A 126 7.70 15.34 -5.99
N TRP A 127 6.63 14.54 -5.94
CA TRP A 127 6.20 13.88 -4.70
C TRP A 127 7.16 12.76 -4.29
N ALA A 128 7.72 12.01 -5.24
CA ALA A 128 8.73 11.00 -4.94
C ALA A 128 10.00 11.61 -4.34
N ARG A 129 10.45 12.77 -4.85
CA ARG A 129 11.59 13.50 -4.28
C ARG A 129 11.34 13.92 -2.84
N PHE A 130 10.20 14.55 -2.58
CA PHE A 130 9.86 15.01 -1.23
C PHE A 130 9.81 13.86 -0.22
N LYS A 131 9.20 12.73 -0.60
CA LYS A 131 9.16 11.51 0.22
C LYS A 131 10.55 10.94 0.48
N PHE A 132 11.42 10.93 -0.52
CA PHE A 132 12.80 10.50 -0.36
C PHE A 132 13.59 11.41 0.61
N GLU A 133 13.40 12.73 0.53
CA GLU A 133 14.04 13.68 1.44
C GLU A 133 13.58 13.49 2.90
N ILE A 134 12.29 13.27 3.15
CA ILE A 134 11.77 12.96 4.49
C ILE A 134 12.40 11.68 5.03
N MET A 135 12.47 10.63 4.22
CA MET A 135 13.09 9.36 4.60
C MET A 135 14.56 9.54 4.98
N MET A 136 15.33 10.25 4.15
CA MET A 136 16.75 10.50 4.45
C MET A 136 16.93 11.22 5.77
N ARG A 137 16.05 12.18 6.12
CA ARG A 137 16.10 12.85 7.42
C ARG A 137 15.87 11.89 8.59
N GLN A 138 14.94 10.93 8.44
CA GLN A 138 14.72 9.90 9.46
C GLN A 138 15.95 8.98 9.61
N ILE A 139 16.56 8.59 8.48
CA ILE A 139 17.78 7.77 8.48
C ILE A 139 18.92 8.50 9.19
N VAL A 140 19.15 9.78 8.86
CA VAL A 140 20.18 10.61 9.50
C VAL A 140 19.91 10.72 11.01
N ALA A 141 18.66 10.91 11.44
CA ALA A 141 18.32 10.98 12.85
C ALA A 141 18.63 9.67 13.59
N VAL A 142 18.38 8.51 12.97
CA VAL A 142 18.72 7.20 13.55
C VAL A 142 20.23 6.99 13.58
N GLN A 143 20.94 7.34 12.50
CA GLN A 143 22.39 7.26 12.42
C GLN A 143 23.07 8.12 13.48
N GLU A 144 22.55 9.31 13.77
CA GLU A 144 23.10 10.19 14.81
C GLU A 144 23.00 9.57 16.20
N LYS A 145 21.89 8.85 16.49
CA LYS A 145 21.79 8.06 17.72
C LYS A 145 22.73 6.85 17.71
N ALA A 146 22.86 6.17 16.57
CA ALA A 146 23.77 5.03 16.41
C ALA A 146 25.25 5.43 16.51
N LYS A 147 25.61 6.66 16.12
CA LYS A 147 26.97 7.20 16.18
C LYS A 147 27.56 7.12 17.58
N GLY A 148 26.77 7.47 18.60
CA GLY A 148 27.20 7.38 20.00
C GLY A 148 27.50 5.94 20.42
N PHE A 149 26.63 5.00 20.05
CA PHE A 149 26.82 3.58 20.35
C PHE A 149 28.05 3.00 19.63
N LEU A 150 28.23 3.30 18.34
CA LEU A 150 29.38 2.83 17.57
C LEU A 150 30.69 3.44 18.06
N LYS A 151 30.70 4.74 18.41
CA LYS A 151 31.86 5.40 19.01
C LYS A 151 32.25 4.73 20.32
N TRP A 152 31.27 4.39 21.16
CA TRP A 152 31.51 3.67 22.41
C TRP A 152 32.07 2.26 22.16
N LEU A 153 31.48 1.51 21.23
CA LEU A 153 31.89 0.15 20.90
C LEU A 153 33.34 0.09 20.37
N VAL A 154 33.65 0.95 19.40
CA VAL A 154 35.01 1.02 18.81
C VAL A 154 36.01 1.59 19.81
N GLY A 155 35.60 2.56 20.64
CA GLY A 155 36.44 3.08 21.72
C GLY A 155 36.80 2.01 22.75
N LEU A 156 35.85 1.13 23.08
CA LEU A 156 36.08 -0.02 23.97
C LEU A 156 37.07 -1.02 23.34
N GLU A 157 36.94 -1.31 22.05
CA GLU A 157 37.88 -2.18 21.34
C GLU A 157 39.30 -1.58 21.30
N MET A 158 39.43 -0.28 21.05
CA MET A 158 40.72 0.43 21.07
C MET A 158 41.35 0.42 22.46
N ALA A 159 40.55 0.65 23.51
CA ALA A 159 41.01 0.58 24.89
C ALA A 159 41.51 -0.82 25.27
N LEU A 160 40.79 -1.87 24.86
CA LEU A 160 41.21 -3.27 25.07
C LEU A 160 42.53 -3.62 24.35
N LYS A 161 42.77 -3.02 23.18
CA LYS A 161 44.02 -3.19 22.41
C LYS A 161 45.16 -2.27 22.90
N GLY A 162 44.91 -1.40 23.88
CA GLY A 162 45.88 -0.45 24.38
C GLY A 162 46.26 0.65 23.38
N LEU A 163 45.40 0.93 22.39
CA LEU A 163 45.63 1.97 21.39
C LEU A 163 45.11 3.32 21.91
N PRO A 164 45.97 4.34 22.09
CA PRO A 164 45.51 5.68 22.44
C PRO A 164 44.90 6.38 21.22
N GLY A 165 43.71 6.98 21.38
CA GLY A 165 43.09 7.79 20.33
C GLY A 165 41.62 8.15 20.62
N GLU A 166 41.11 9.16 19.92
CA GLU A 166 39.68 9.46 19.88
C GLU A 166 39.04 8.84 18.63
N VAL A 167 37.87 8.24 18.81
CA VAL A 167 37.11 7.65 17.71
C VAL A 167 36.06 8.65 17.23
N GLU A 168 36.03 8.86 15.91
CA GLU A 168 34.95 9.54 15.22
C GLU A 168 34.31 8.58 14.21
N VAL A 169 32.97 8.51 14.23
CA VAL A 169 32.19 7.69 13.29
C VAL A 169 31.42 8.65 12.40
N LEU A 170 31.64 8.56 11.09
CA LEU A 170 30.98 9.38 10.07
C LEU A 170 30.14 8.48 9.17
N PHE A 171 28.90 8.89 8.93
CA PHE A 171 28.01 8.23 7.98
C PHE A 171 28.02 9.03 6.67
N ASP A 172 28.37 8.37 5.57
CA ASP A 172 28.33 8.99 4.25
C ASP A 172 26.91 8.98 3.69
N ASN A 173 26.18 10.08 3.91
CA ASN A 173 24.82 10.25 3.40
C ASN A 173 24.76 10.99 2.06
N ARG A 174 25.88 11.11 1.33
CA ARG A 174 25.95 11.88 0.06
C ARG A 174 25.15 11.27 -1.08
N ARG A 175 24.66 10.04 -0.94
CA ARG A 175 23.75 9.39 -1.90
C ARG A 175 22.31 9.86 -1.70
N VAL A 176 22.08 11.16 -1.85
CA VAL A 176 20.74 11.76 -1.86
C VAL A 176 20.23 11.78 -3.31
N PHE A 177 18.98 11.35 -3.53
CA PHE A 177 18.25 11.54 -4.78
C PHE A 177 18.28 13.04 -5.15
N GLY A 178 18.70 13.38 -6.38
CA GLY A 178 18.93 14.77 -6.79
C GLY A 178 20.35 15.29 -6.58
N SER A 179 21.34 14.41 -6.31
CA SER A 179 22.76 14.76 -6.35
C SER A 179 23.13 15.51 -7.63
N ILE A 180 22.59 15.09 -8.78
CA ILE A 180 22.76 15.79 -10.07
C ILE A 180 22.22 17.23 -10.03
N GLU A 181 21.08 17.48 -9.39
CA GLU A 181 20.52 18.83 -9.30
C GLU A 181 21.29 19.70 -8.30
N ARG A 182 21.77 19.13 -7.19
CA ARG A 182 22.70 19.83 -6.28
C ARG A 182 24.01 20.16 -6.98
N PHE A 183 24.63 19.20 -7.66
CA PHE A 183 25.83 19.45 -8.45
C PHE A 183 25.58 20.46 -9.59
N LYS A 184 24.39 20.46 -10.21
CA LYS A 184 23.99 21.50 -11.17
C LYS A 184 23.83 22.86 -10.49
N ALA A 185 23.20 22.93 -9.32
CA ALA A 185 23.05 24.17 -8.57
C ALA A 185 24.40 24.71 -8.10
N GLU A 186 25.27 23.86 -7.56
CA GLU A 186 26.65 24.19 -7.18
C GLU A 186 27.47 24.65 -8.39
N LYS A 187 27.32 23.96 -9.53
CA LYS A 187 27.93 24.39 -10.80
C LYS A 187 27.42 25.75 -11.24
N ILE A 188 26.12 26.01 -11.19
CA ILE A 188 25.52 27.32 -11.52
C ILE A 188 26.02 28.41 -10.58
N ILE A 189 26.13 28.12 -9.28
CA ILE A 189 26.65 29.07 -8.28
C ILE A 189 28.13 29.36 -8.57
N ALA A 190 28.96 28.33 -8.80
CA ALA A 190 30.36 28.49 -9.16
C ALA A 190 30.52 29.27 -10.48
N GLU A 191 29.73 28.95 -11.50
CA GLU A 191 29.69 29.68 -12.78
C GLU A 191 29.28 31.15 -12.59
N SER A 192 28.30 31.43 -11.72
CA SER A 192 27.89 32.80 -11.40
C SER A 192 28.98 33.60 -10.70
N ILE A 193 29.76 32.97 -9.81
CA ILE A 193 30.87 33.63 -9.10
C ILE A 193 32.00 33.91 -10.09
N ILE A 194 32.31 32.96 -10.98
CA ILE A 194 33.30 33.13 -12.04
C ILE A 194 32.86 34.25 -12.99
N ALA A 195 31.58 34.30 -13.37
CA ALA A 195 31.04 35.35 -14.24
C ALA A 195 31.10 36.73 -13.56
N GLN A 196 30.79 36.83 -12.26
CA GLN A 196 30.89 38.09 -11.52
C GLN A 196 32.35 38.55 -11.36
N TYR A 197 33.30 37.62 -11.19
CA TYR A 197 34.73 37.93 -11.20
C TYR A 197 35.20 38.43 -12.58
N GLN A 198 34.79 37.76 -13.66
CA GLN A 198 35.10 38.18 -15.05
C GLN A 198 34.47 39.53 -15.41
N ALA A 199 33.31 39.85 -14.85
CA ALA A 199 32.65 41.14 -15.00
C ALA A 199 33.27 42.27 -14.14
N GLY A 200 34.29 41.98 -13.33
CA GLY A 200 34.97 42.95 -12.48
C GLY A 200 34.17 43.39 -11.24
N LEU A 201 33.10 42.67 -10.89
CA LEU A 201 32.24 42.97 -9.75
C LEU A 201 32.75 42.35 -8.43
N LEU A 202 33.78 41.50 -8.49
CA LEU A 202 34.34 40.75 -7.37
C LEU A 202 35.87 40.78 -7.44
N ASP A 203 36.52 41.05 -6.32
CA ASP A 203 37.98 40.93 -6.22
C ASP A 203 38.41 39.46 -6.11
N ARG A 204 39.63 39.14 -6.54
CA ARG A 204 40.18 37.77 -6.58
C ARG A 204 40.19 37.10 -5.21
N LYS A 205 40.35 37.88 -4.13
CA LYS A 205 40.30 37.39 -2.75
C LYS A 205 38.87 37.04 -2.31
N GLU A 206 37.90 37.89 -2.62
CA GLU A 206 36.48 37.65 -2.27
C GLU A 206 35.87 36.51 -3.07
N ALA A 207 36.22 36.38 -4.36
CA ALA A 207 35.77 35.26 -5.18
C ALA A 207 36.31 33.91 -4.65
N ARG A 208 37.57 33.88 -4.21
CA ARG A 208 38.18 32.69 -3.61
C ARG A 208 37.52 32.31 -2.29
N GLU A 209 37.25 33.27 -1.41
CA GLU A 209 36.59 33.01 -0.13
C GLU A 209 35.15 32.50 -0.31
N ARG A 210 34.44 32.97 -1.34
CA ARG A 210 33.09 32.48 -1.67
C ARG A 210 33.09 31.07 -2.27
N ILE A 211 34.12 30.71 -3.03
CA ILE A 211 34.28 29.34 -3.56
C ILE A 211 34.68 28.37 -2.44
N GLU A 212 35.56 28.76 -1.52
CA GLU A 212 35.94 27.93 -0.37
C GLU A 212 34.75 27.68 0.59
N LYS A 213 33.77 28.61 0.67
CA LYS A 213 32.52 28.42 1.43
C LYS A 213 31.50 27.50 0.74
N ILE A 214 31.71 27.12 -0.52
CA ILE A 214 30.83 26.21 -1.27
C ILE A 214 31.22 24.73 -1.03
N GLU A 215 32.42 24.45 -0.53
CA GLU A 215 32.76 23.14 0.05
C GLU A 215 32.28 23.01 1.51
N PRO A 216 31.87 21.81 1.95
CA PRO A 216 30.54 21.61 2.48
C PRO A 216 30.40 22.00 3.95
N GLY A 217 29.29 22.68 4.27
CA GLY A 217 28.67 22.63 5.59
C GLY A 217 28.32 21.18 5.91
N ILE A 218 29.17 20.56 6.72
CA ILE A 218 28.97 19.25 7.34
C ILE A 218 27.78 19.37 8.28
N ILE A 219 26.65 18.78 7.90
CA ILE A 219 25.60 18.30 8.81
C ILE A 219 25.32 16.85 8.43
#